data_AF-A0A529SJ39-F1
#
_entry.id   AF-A0A529SJ39-F1
#
_cell.length_a   1.000
_cell.length_b   1.000
_cell.length_c   1.000
_cell.angle_alpha   90.00
_cell.angle_beta   90.00
_cell.angle_gamma   90.00
#
_symmetry.space_group_name_H-M   'P 1'
#
loop_
_entity.id
_entity.type
_entity.pdbx_description
1 polymer ?
#
loop_
_entity_poly.entity_id
_entity_poly.type
_entity_poly.pdbx_seq_one_letter_code
_entity_poly.pdbx_strand_id
1 'polypeptide(L)'
;FYVMEYLDGRVFWDPSLPDASGNDERAAIYDAMNTTLAALHDVDVDAVGLGDFGKPGSYFERQLARWAGQYRASETETIVDIDRLVAWLETHMPADDGRVSLVHGDYRLDNMIFALDAPKVIAVLDWELSTLGHPFADLAYQCMQWR
;
A
#
# COMPACT_ATOMS: atom_id res chain seq x y z
N PHE A 1 19.11 12.91 6.89
CA PHE A 1 18.44 12.19 7.98
C PHE A 1 17.31 13.06 8.51
N TYR A 2 16.32 12.46 9.15
CA TYR A 2 15.24 13.16 9.84
C TYR A 2 15.03 12.50 11.21
N VAL A 3 14.30 13.17 12.10
CA VAL A 3 13.94 12.67 13.43
C VAL A 3 12.42 12.65 13.51
N MET A 4 11.87 11.61 14.13
CA MET A 4 10.43 11.46 14.36
C MET A 4 10.13 11.35 15.85
N GLU A 5 8.87 11.57 16.18
CA GLU A 5 8.30 11.16 17.45
C GLU A 5 8.45 9.64 17.63
N TYR A 6 8.73 9.21 18.87
CA TYR A 6 8.66 7.81 19.24
C TYR A 6 7.23 7.49 19.69
N LEU A 7 6.59 6.56 18.99
CA LEU A 7 5.25 6.08 19.31
C LEU A 7 5.35 4.68 19.93
N ASP A 8 4.96 4.58 21.20
CA ASP A 8 4.91 3.30 21.92
C ASP A 8 3.62 2.55 21.56
N GLY A 9 3.75 1.35 21.00
CA GLY A 9 2.64 0.62 20.43
C GLY A 9 2.96 -0.80 19.99
N ARG A 10 1.93 -1.48 19.47
CA ARG A 10 2.00 -2.86 18.96
C ARG A 10 2.23 -2.85 17.45
N VAL A 11 3.13 -3.69 16.98
CA VAL A 11 3.30 -3.99 15.55
C VAL A 11 2.94 -5.46 15.35
N PHE A 12 2.00 -5.73 14.46
CA PHE A 12 1.55 -7.08 14.16
C PHE A 12 2.22 -7.58 12.88
N TRP A 13 3.11 -8.55 13.03
CA TRP A 13 3.87 -9.14 11.92
C TRP A 13 3.11 -10.25 11.20
N ASP A 14 2.34 -11.04 11.96
CA ASP A 14 1.56 -12.14 11.42
C ASP A 14 0.12 -11.66 11.13
N PRO A 15 -0.33 -11.63 9.86
CA PRO A 15 -1.67 -11.20 9.50
C PRO A 15 -2.76 -12.13 10.04
N SER A 16 -2.41 -13.35 10.46
CA SER A 16 -3.32 -14.22 11.19
C SER A 16 -3.56 -13.77 12.63
N LEU A 17 -2.89 -12.74 13.15
CA LEU A 17 -3.14 -12.14 14.47
C LEU A 17 -3.22 -13.16 15.62
N PRO A 18 -2.22 -14.06 15.79
CA PRO A 18 -2.28 -15.15 16.76
C PRO A 18 -2.47 -14.68 18.21
N ASP A 19 -1.95 -13.50 18.54
CA ASP A 19 -1.99 -12.92 19.89
C ASP A 19 -3.29 -12.17 20.20
N ALA A 20 -4.19 -12.02 19.22
CA ALA A 20 -5.51 -11.44 19.46
C ALA A 20 -6.37 -12.38 20.32
N SER A 21 -7.09 -11.79 21.28
CA SER A 21 -7.95 -12.49 22.25
C SER A 21 -9.10 -13.28 21.63
N GLY A 22 -9.48 -12.97 20.39
CA GLY A 22 -10.52 -13.66 19.64
C GLY A 22 -10.85 -13.00 18.31
N ASN A 23 -11.84 -13.53 17.60
CA ASN A 23 -12.24 -13.04 16.28
C ASN A 23 -12.74 -11.59 16.31
N ASP A 24 -13.36 -11.15 17.40
CA ASP A 24 -13.86 -9.77 17.53
C ASP A 24 -12.69 -8.75 17.55
N GLU A 25 -11.59 -9.06 18.24
CA GLU A 25 -10.40 -8.20 18.24
C GLU A 25 -9.72 -8.22 16.86
N ARG A 26 -9.65 -9.39 16.20
CA ARG A 26 -9.11 -9.50 14.83
C ARG A 26 -9.90 -8.63 13.86
N ALA A 27 -11.23 -8.74 13.90
CA ALA A 27 -12.11 -7.92 13.08
C ALA A 27 -11.88 -6.42 13.34
N ALA A 28 -11.79 -6.02 14.61
CA ALA A 28 -11.54 -4.62 14.97
C ALA A 28 -10.17 -4.10 14.49
N ILE A 29 -9.12 -4.93 14.52
CA ILE A 29 -7.79 -4.57 14.00
C ILE A 29 -7.86 -4.33 12.48
N TYR A 30 -8.49 -5.25 11.74
CA TYR A 30 -8.66 -5.11 10.29
C TYR A 30 -9.57 -3.94 9.93
N ASP A 31 -10.62 -3.67 10.71
CA ASP A 31 -11.47 -2.49 10.51
C ASP A 31 -10.72 -1.19 10.75
N ALA A 32 -9.82 -1.13 11.73
CA ALA A 32 -8.95 0.02 11.96
C ALA A 32 -7.94 0.20 10.81
N MET A 33 -7.37 -0.88 10.29
CA MET A 33 -6.53 -0.86 9.09
C MET A 33 -7.31 -0.34 7.86
N ASN A 34 -8.53 -0.83 7.63
CA ASN A 34 -9.40 -0.41 6.53
C ASN A 34 -9.80 1.07 6.64
N THR A 35 -10.18 1.50 7.84
CA THR A 35 -10.55 2.89 8.13
C THR A 35 -9.38 3.82 7.88
N THR A 36 -8.17 3.41 8.26
CA THR A 36 -6.94 4.19 8.03
C THR A 36 -6.62 4.30 6.54
N LEU A 37 -6.81 3.23 5.76
CA LEU A 37 -6.58 3.26 4.32
C LEU A 37 -7.59 4.18 3.62
N ALA A 38 -8.86 4.07 3.99
CA ALA A 38 -9.90 4.93 3.47
C ALA A 38 -9.61 6.41 3.78
N ALA A 39 -9.20 6.72 5.02
CA ALA A 39 -8.83 8.07 5.42
C ALA A 39 -7.60 8.59 4.66
N LEU A 40 -6.61 7.74 4.39
CA LEU A 40 -5.44 8.08 3.57
C LEU A 40 -5.85 8.44 2.14
N HIS A 41 -6.74 7.64 1.53
CA HIS A 41 -7.19 7.88 0.16
C HIS A 41 -8.14 9.06 0.02
N ASP A 42 -8.77 9.50 1.12
CA ASP A 42 -9.66 10.67 1.18
C ASP A 42 -8.92 11.99 1.46
N VAL A 43 -7.59 11.96 1.65
CA VAL A 43 -6.78 13.17 1.82
C VAL A 43 -6.88 14.05 0.57
N ASP A 44 -7.31 15.30 0.76
CA ASP A 44 -7.19 16.35 -0.25
C ASP A 44 -5.70 16.72 -0.40
N VAL A 45 -5.05 16.09 -1.36
CA VAL A 45 -3.60 16.22 -1.62
C VAL A 45 -3.20 17.65 -1.98
N ASP A 46 -4.08 18.42 -2.60
CA ASP A 46 -3.80 19.82 -2.93
C ASP A 46 -3.86 20.69 -1.66
N ALA A 47 -4.88 20.48 -0.82
CA ALA A 47 -5.04 21.24 0.43
C ALA A 47 -3.88 21.00 1.43
N VAL A 48 -3.27 19.82 1.41
CA VAL A 48 -2.10 19.49 2.27
C VAL A 48 -0.74 19.77 1.59
N GLY A 49 -0.74 20.33 0.37
CA GLY A 49 0.48 20.73 -0.33
C GLY A 49 1.28 19.58 -0.97
N LEU A 50 0.61 18.48 -1.31
CA LEU A 50 1.17 17.29 -1.97
C LEU A 50 0.75 17.15 -3.44
N GLY A 51 0.11 18.16 -4.05
CA GLY A 51 -0.39 18.11 -5.43
C GLY A 51 0.68 17.80 -6.49
N ASP A 52 1.96 18.07 -6.22
CA ASP A 52 3.10 17.77 -7.09
C ASP A 52 4.00 16.63 -6.57
N PHE A 53 3.56 15.92 -5.54
CA PHE A 53 4.33 14.82 -4.92
C PHE A 53 4.56 13.62 -5.87
N GLY A 54 3.69 13.44 -6.85
CA GLY A 54 3.79 12.41 -7.88
C GLY A 54 3.18 12.86 -9.20
N LYS A 55 3.35 12.08 -10.27
CA LYS A 55 2.69 12.36 -11.54
C LYS A 55 1.24 11.84 -11.50
N PRO A 56 0.21 12.66 -11.72
CA PRO A 56 -1.18 12.18 -11.76
C PRO A 56 -1.48 11.39 -13.06
N GLY A 57 -2.61 10.68 -13.10
CA GLY A 57 -3.10 9.87 -14.24
C GLY A 57 -2.26 8.63 -14.53
N SER A 58 -2.58 7.83 -15.55
CA SER A 58 -1.83 6.69 -16.12
C SER A 58 -1.07 5.81 -15.11
N TYR A 59 -1.61 5.63 -13.90
CA TYR A 59 -0.83 5.09 -12.78
C TYR A 59 -0.38 3.66 -13.07
N PHE A 60 -1.30 2.79 -13.50
CA PHE A 60 -0.99 1.39 -13.80
C PHE A 60 0.00 1.24 -14.96
N GLU A 61 -0.14 2.05 -16.01
CA GLU A 61 0.80 2.05 -17.15
C GLU A 61 2.21 2.40 -16.69
N ARG A 62 2.37 3.46 -15.89
CA ARG A 62 3.68 3.84 -15.35
C ARG A 62 4.27 2.79 -14.42
N GLN A 63 3.45 2.21 -13.55
CA GLN A 63 3.90 1.17 -12.63
C GLN A 63 4.34 -0.07 -13.41
N LEU A 64 3.58 -0.51 -14.41
CA LEU A 64 3.95 -1.63 -15.27
C LEU A 64 5.28 -1.38 -15.98
N ALA A 65 5.43 -0.21 -16.62
CA ALA A 65 6.66 0.16 -17.30
C ALA A 65 7.87 0.19 -16.34
N ARG A 66 7.69 0.75 -15.13
CA ARG A 66 8.73 0.81 -14.09
C ARG A 66 9.14 -0.59 -13.64
N TRP A 67 8.19 -1.43 -13.24
CA TRP A 67 8.49 -2.75 -12.67
C TRP A 67 9.01 -3.73 -13.72
N ALA A 68 8.46 -3.70 -14.95
CA ALA A 68 9.01 -4.48 -16.06
C ALA A 68 10.45 -4.05 -16.39
N GLY A 69 10.71 -2.74 -16.44
CA GLY A 69 12.06 -2.21 -16.64
C GLY A 69 13.03 -2.60 -15.54
N GLN A 70 12.61 -2.53 -14.27
CA GLN A 70 13.43 -2.96 -13.13
C GLN A 70 13.73 -4.45 -13.18
N TYR A 71 12.72 -5.30 -13.43
CA TYR A 71 12.91 -6.74 -13.58
C TYR A 71 13.96 -7.06 -14.65
N ARG A 72 13.86 -6.43 -15.84
CA ARG A 72 14.82 -6.61 -16.93
C ARG A 72 16.23 -6.15 -16.56
N ALA A 73 16.35 -5.05 -15.83
CA ALA A 73 17.64 -4.54 -15.38
C ALA A 73 18.31 -5.44 -14.33
N SER A 74 17.52 -6.21 -13.57
CA SER A 74 17.98 -7.15 -12.55
C SER A 74 17.90 -8.62 -12.97
N GLU A 75 17.61 -8.92 -14.23
CA GLU A 75 17.36 -10.29 -14.70
C GLU A 75 18.64 -11.13 -14.60
N THR A 76 18.61 -12.17 -13.75
CA THR A 76 19.72 -13.14 -13.62
C THR A 76 19.48 -14.40 -14.43
N GLU A 77 18.22 -14.74 -14.67
CA GLU A 77 17.76 -15.85 -15.47
C GLU A 77 16.39 -15.53 -16.07
N THR A 78 16.02 -16.24 -17.14
CA THR A 78 14.71 -16.05 -17.76
C THR A 78 13.61 -16.76 -16.98
N ILE A 79 12.72 -15.99 -16.38
CA ILE A 79 11.50 -16.50 -15.73
C ILE A 79 10.31 -16.27 -16.68
N VAL A 80 9.95 -17.33 -17.42
CA VAL A 80 8.90 -17.29 -18.46
C VAL A 80 7.54 -16.79 -17.94
N ASP A 81 7.23 -17.04 -16.67
CA ASP A 81 5.97 -16.59 -16.08
C ASP A 81 5.94 -15.08 -15.84
N ILE A 82 7.08 -14.43 -15.58
CA ILE A 82 7.16 -12.96 -15.49
C ILE A 82 6.98 -12.35 -16.88
N ASP A 83 7.59 -12.93 -17.92
CA ASP A 83 7.41 -12.47 -19.30
C ASP A 83 5.94 -12.52 -19.72
N ARG A 84 5.26 -13.63 -19.40
CA ARG A 84 3.83 -13.81 -19.65
C ARG A 84 2.98 -12.81 -18.85
N LEU A 85 3.32 -12.58 -17.59
CA LEU A 85 2.62 -11.62 -16.74
C LEU A 85 2.71 -10.20 -17.30
N VAL A 86 3.90 -9.75 -17.69
CA VAL A 86 4.11 -8.41 -18.29
C VAL A 86 3.26 -8.26 -19.55
N ALA A 87 3.34 -9.21 -20.50
CA ALA A 87 2.57 -9.15 -21.73
C ALA A 87 1.05 -9.19 -21.51
N TRP A 88 0.61 -9.96 -20.51
CA TRP A 88 -0.80 -10.00 -20.13
C TRP A 88 -1.26 -8.67 -19.55
N LEU A 89 -0.50 -8.08 -18.63
CA LEU A 89 -0.82 -6.79 -18.01
C LEU A 89 -0.88 -5.68 -19.07
N GLU A 90 0.05 -5.61 -20.02
CA GLU A 90 0.06 -4.61 -21.10
C GLU A 90 -1.26 -4.57 -21.89
N THR A 91 -1.93 -5.71 -22.05
CA THR A 91 -3.16 -5.85 -22.85
C THR A 91 -4.44 -5.88 -22.01
N HIS A 92 -4.34 -5.90 -20.68
CA HIS A 92 -5.47 -6.02 -19.75
C HIS A 92 -5.52 -4.92 -18.69
N MET A 93 -4.74 -3.85 -18.86
CA MET A 93 -4.83 -2.70 -17.97
C MET A 93 -6.25 -2.11 -18.00
N PRO A 94 -6.83 -1.79 -16.82
CA PRO A 94 -8.06 -1.03 -16.79
C PRO A 94 -7.83 0.34 -17.43
N ALA A 95 -8.88 0.89 -18.05
CA ALA A 95 -8.85 2.26 -18.51
C ALA A 95 -8.60 3.21 -17.32
N ASP A 96 -7.84 4.28 -17.56
CA ASP A 96 -7.65 5.33 -16.56
C ASP A 96 -9.00 6.02 -16.30
N ASP A 97 -9.50 5.91 -15.07
CA ASP A 97 -10.75 6.51 -14.62
C ASP A 97 -10.54 7.90 -13.99
N GLY A 98 -9.29 8.39 -13.99
CA GLY A 98 -8.90 9.69 -13.48
C GLY A 98 -8.79 9.79 -11.96
N ARG A 99 -8.99 8.70 -11.21
CA ARG A 99 -8.81 8.71 -9.76
C ARG A 99 -7.33 8.87 -9.40
N VAL A 100 -7.07 9.83 -8.54
CA VAL A 100 -5.75 10.07 -7.95
C VAL A 100 -5.92 10.26 -6.45
N SER A 101 -5.18 9.50 -5.66
CA SER A 101 -5.08 9.64 -4.21
C SER A 101 -3.61 9.59 -3.79
N LEU A 102 -3.33 10.00 -2.56
CA LEU A 102 -2.08 9.61 -1.91
C LEU A 102 -2.11 8.08 -1.74
N VAL A 103 -1.09 7.40 -2.24
CA VAL A 103 -0.92 5.95 -2.05
C VAL A 103 0.32 5.69 -1.23
N HIS A 104 0.25 4.74 -0.32
CA HIS A 104 1.36 4.33 0.53
C HIS A 104 2.41 3.55 -0.27
N GLY A 105 1.97 2.69 -1.19
CA GLY A 105 2.83 1.83 -2.00
C GLY A 105 3.20 0.51 -1.32
N ASP A 106 3.35 0.52 0.01
CA ASP A 106 3.68 -0.67 0.82
C ASP A 106 2.66 -0.95 1.95
N TYR A 107 1.37 -0.78 1.67
CA TYR A 107 0.33 -0.78 2.72
C TYR A 107 0.06 -2.19 3.28
N ARG A 108 0.65 -2.50 4.43
CA ARG A 108 0.53 -3.79 5.12
C ARG A 108 0.44 -3.63 6.63
N LEU A 109 -0.06 -4.67 7.29
CA LEU A 109 -0.24 -4.70 8.74
C LEU A 109 1.06 -4.47 9.53
N ASP A 110 2.19 -5.01 9.03
CA ASP A 110 3.52 -4.88 9.62
C ASP A 110 4.12 -3.46 9.51
N ASN A 111 3.55 -2.62 8.63
CA ASN A 111 3.88 -1.19 8.50
C ASN A 111 2.96 -0.29 9.35
N MET A 112 2.25 -0.85 10.33
CA MET A 112 1.35 -0.08 11.20
C MET A 112 1.72 -0.25 12.66
N ILE A 113 1.66 0.87 13.40
CA ILE A 113 1.71 0.85 14.86
C ILE A 113 0.27 1.00 15.36
N PHE A 114 -0.15 0.05 16.20
CA PHE A 114 -1.41 0.09 16.92
C PHE A 114 -1.21 0.54 18.37
N ALA A 115 -2.22 1.16 18.96
CA ALA A 115 -2.24 1.47 20.38
C ALA A 115 -2.07 0.19 21.22
N LEU A 116 -1.41 0.31 22.39
CA LEU A 116 -1.15 -0.82 23.29
C LEU A 116 -2.45 -1.45 23.85
N ASP A 117 -3.48 -0.65 24.06
CA ASP A 117 -4.70 -0.99 24.79
C ASP A 117 -5.96 -1.03 23.91
N ALA A 118 -5.86 -0.72 22.61
CA ALA A 118 -7.00 -0.65 21.71
C ALA A 118 -6.63 -1.05 20.26
N PRO A 119 -7.58 -1.59 19.48
CA PRO A 119 -7.42 -1.84 18.04
C PRO A 119 -7.51 -0.52 17.26
N LYS A 120 -6.55 0.37 17.48
CA LYS A 120 -6.50 1.70 16.86
C LYS A 120 -5.11 1.92 16.27
N VAL A 121 -5.04 2.26 14.99
CA VAL A 121 -3.79 2.68 14.35
C VAL A 121 -3.38 4.04 14.90
N ILE A 122 -2.13 4.14 15.35
CA ILE A 122 -1.51 5.38 15.83
C ILE A 122 -0.40 5.87 14.90
N ALA A 123 0.13 5.00 14.03
CA ALA A 123 1.09 5.37 13.00
C ALA A 123 1.00 4.44 11.78
N VAL A 124 1.25 5.01 10.60
CA VAL A 124 1.61 4.26 9.38
C VAL A 124 3.07 4.57 9.09
N LEU A 125 3.87 3.53 8.89
CA LEU A 125 5.33 3.58 8.76
C LEU A 125 5.77 3.31 7.32
N ASP A 126 7.02 3.65 7.03
CA ASP A 126 7.71 3.31 5.78
C ASP A 126 7.09 3.88 4.49
N TRP A 127 7.09 5.22 4.42
CA TRP A 127 6.53 5.99 3.30
C TRP A 127 7.44 6.07 2.07
N GLU A 128 8.51 5.29 1.97
CA GLU A 128 9.53 5.48 0.92
C GLU A 128 9.02 5.18 -0.50
N LEU A 129 7.97 4.35 -0.61
CA LEU A 129 7.31 4.01 -1.88
C LEU A 129 6.08 4.87 -2.18
N SER A 130 5.74 5.80 -1.28
CA SER A 130 4.53 6.59 -1.41
C SER A 130 4.58 7.55 -2.60
N THR A 131 3.42 7.79 -3.21
CA THR A 131 3.29 8.68 -4.37
C THR A 131 1.83 9.09 -4.58
N LEU A 132 1.55 9.84 -5.65
CA LEU A 132 0.19 10.04 -6.15
C LEU A 132 -0.15 8.94 -7.15
N GLY A 133 -1.25 8.23 -6.91
CA GLY A 133 -1.60 7.05 -7.68
C GLY A 133 -3.06 6.63 -7.59
N HIS A 134 -3.35 5.46 -8.14
CA HIS A 134 -4.71 4.91 -8.10
C HIS A 134 -4.93 4.14 -6.77
N PRO A 135 -6.01 4.41 -6.01
CA PRO A 135 -6.22 3.83 -4.67
C PRO A 135 -6.29 2.29 -4.64
N PHE A 136 -6.75 1.68 -5.73
CA PHE A 136 -6.76 0.21 -5.86
C PHE A 136 -5.38 -0.44 -5.75
N ALA A 137 -4.28 0.30 -5.96
CA ALA A 137 -2.95 -0.24 -5.81
C ALA A 137 -2.68 -0.66 -4.35
N ASP A 138 -2.93 0.21 -3.39
CA ASP A 138 -2.78 -0.11 -1.97
C ASP A 138 -3.82 -1.14 -1.52
N LEU A 139 -5.07 -1.02 -1.97
CA LEU A 139 -6.11 -1.97 -1.60
C LEU A 139 -5.77 -3.39 -2.08
N ALA A 140 -5.33 -3.52 -3.34
CA ALA A 140 -4.92 -4.81 -3.89
C ALA A 140 -3.71 -5.37 -3.15
N TYR A 141 -2.75 -4.52 -2.79
CA TYR A 141 -1.56 -4.93 -2.04
C TYR A 141 -1.92 -5.41 -0.62
N GLN A 142 -2.77 -4.67 0.10
CA GLN A 142 -3.36 -5.13 1.36
C GLN A 142 -4.06 -6.48 1.17
N CYS A 143 -4.83 -6.63 0.09
CA CYS A 143 -5.56 -7.86 -0.16
C CYS A 143 -4.68 -9.09 -0.39
N MET A 144 -3.39 -8.92 -0.73
CA MET A 144 -2.49 -10.06 -0.94
C MET A 144 -2.27 -10.90 0.31
N GLN A 145 -2.55 -10.35 1.50
CA GLN A 145 -2.44 -11.07 2.77
C GLN A 145 -3.62 -12.04 3.04
N TRP A 146 -4.68 -12.04 2.22
CA TRP A 146 -5.85 -12.93 2.36
C TRP A 146 -5.64 -14.38 1.85
N ARG A 147 -4.42 -14.90 1.91
CA ARG A 147 -4.11 -16.27 1.45
C ARG A 147 -4.16 -17.30 2.58
#